data_AF-A0AAE3JGA5-F1
#
_entry.id   AF-A0AAE3JGA5-F1
#
_cell.length_a   1.000
_cell.length_b   1.000
_cell.length_c   1.000
_cell.angle_alpha   90.00
_cell.angle_beta   90.00
_cell.angle_gamma   90.00
#
_symmetry.space_group_name_H-M   'P 1'
#
loop_
_entity.id
_entity.type
_entity.pdbx_description
1 polymer ?
#
loop_
_entity_poly.entity_id
_entity_poly.type
_entity_poly.pdbx_seq_one_letter_code
_entity_poly.pdbx_strand_id
1 'polypeptide(L)'
;MNREIQKERRASETQQTVRIENALLLARKTMPGTGKYLTMLLAALAFFLLFSGIRIDRNIRAEQALPCEITAAAEQTGISSSMLSLAGQIPGVEAVSLTDTMEAALRYEDYQAAVLLRSLDSAVLEGEWLCGSAYPDETAMPYLVLNEAALYAFRNAKKAKLEAPEQLSWTELELTLQNGNDHETVIRVSGVLHDGAEDARAYLSTAQLRNLKSEAGMETAEGQLWLRMANAGARADVVHALSDLSLTADENDDRQEEWNRQEERRNLYLGTGAAVLFAAAGMMAAQEKYRRDRLHPACELLDMEGIPDPVLRRIAWLRWGILVLVSMLLGAAGAVIYQWITA
;
A
#
# COMPACT_ATOMS: atom_id res chain seq x y z
N MET A 1 57.52 -26.41 -11.17
CA MET A 1 56.20 -26.73 -11.76
C MET A 1 55.05 -25.86 -11.25
N ASN A 2 54.63 -25.93 -9.98
CA ASN A 2 53.43 -25.18 -9.53
C ASN A 2 53.61 -23.64 -9.47
N ARG A 3 54.84 -23.14 -9.26
CA ARG A 3 55.16 -21.70 -9.26
C ARG A 3 55.28 -21.08 -10.66
N GLU A 4 55.62 -21.88 -11.68
CA GLU A 4 55.70 -21.40 -13.07
C GLU A 4 54.31 -21.31 -13.70
N ILE A 5 53.44 -22.29 -13.44
CA ILE A 5 52.04 -22.26 -13.88
C ILE A 5 51.31 -21.07 -13.23
N GLN A 6 51.61 -20.72 -11.97
CA GLN A 6 51.06 -19.52 -11.33
C GLN A 6 51.64 -18.21 -11.89
N LYS A 7 52.91 -18.19 -12.31
CA LYS A 7 53.52 -17.02 -12.97
C LYS A 7 52.93 -16.80 -14.37
N GLU A 8 52.72 -17.87 -15.14
CA GLU A 8 52.09 -17.79 -16.46
C GLU A 8 50.61 -17.41 -16.35
N ARG A 9 49.88 -17.93 -15.36
CA ARG A 9 48.50 -17.48 -15.09
C ARG A 9 48.46 -16.01 -14.71
N ARG A 10 49.29 -15.54 -13.77
CA ARG A 10 49.35 -14.12 -13.39
C ARG A 10 49.79 -13.23 -14.55
N ALA A 11 50.75 -13.65 -15.36
CA ALA A 11 51.18 -12.93 -16.56
C ALA A 11 50.04 -12.85 -17.59
N SER A 12 49.33 -13.95 -17.81
CA SER A 12 48.17 -14.00 -18.71
C SER A 12 47.01 -13.14 -18.19
N GLU A 13 46.75 -13.14 -16.88
CA GLU A 13 45.75 -12.30 -16.22
C GLU A 13 46.13 -10.81 -16.33
N THR A 14 47.39 -10.43 -16.08
CA THR A 14 47.85 -9.04 -16.27
C THR A 14 47.80 -8.60 -17.74
N GLN A 15 48.08 -9.50 -18.68
CA GLN A 15 47.99 -9.20 -20.12
C GLN A 15 46.53 -9.07 -20.56
N GLN A 16 45.62 -9.81 -19.91
CA GLN A 16 44.19 -9.77 -20.18
C GLN A 16 43.52 -8.54 -19.54
N THR A 17 43.93 -8.12 -18.33
CA THR A 17 43.45 -6.88 -17.69
C THR A 17 43.92 -5.62 -18.44
N VAL A 18 45.19 -5.55 -18.84
CA VAL A 18 45.73 -4.44 -19.66
C VAL A 18 45.01 -4.36 -21.02
N ARG A 19 44.64 -5.50 -21.61
CA ARG A 19 43.82 -5.53 -22.84
C ARG A 19 42.39 -5.02 -22.62
N ILE A 20 41.78 -5.28 -21.46
CA ILE A 20 40.43 -4.82 -21.13
C ILE A 20 40.42 -3.31 -20.84
N GLU A 21 41.37 -2.81 -20.05
CA GLU A 21 41.49 -1.37 -19.76
C GLU A 21 41.71 -0.55 -21.02
N ASN A 22 42.60 -1.01 -21.90
CA ASN A 22 42.83 -0.39 -23.20
C ASN A 22 41.58 -0.45 -24.08
N ALA A 23 40.85 -1.57 -24.09
CA ALA A 23 39.58 -1.69 -24.83
C ALA A 23 38.49 -0.75 -24.29
N LEU A 24 38.46 -0.48 -22.98
CA LEU A 24 37.48 0.39 -22.32
C LEU A 24 37.81 1.88 -22.57
N LEU A 25 39.10 2.25 -22.53
CA LEU A 25 39.59 3.57 -22.94
C LEU A 25 39.34 3.83 -24.43
N LEU A 26 39.62 2.83 -25.28
CA LEU A 26 39.31 2.87 -26.71
C LEU A 26 37.80 3.04 -26.91
N ALA A 27 36.97 2.25 -26.23
CA ALA A 27 35.51 2.34 -26.28
C ALA A 27 35.01 3.76 -25.97
N ARG A 28 35.52 4.40 -24.90
CA ARG A 28 35.19 5.77 -24.51
C ARG A 28 35.62 6.81 -25.54
N LYS A 29 36.85 6.71 -26.06
CA LYS A 29 37.42 7.68 -27.03
C LYS A 29 36.74 7.66 -28.41
N THR A 30 36.11 6.55 -28.75
CA THR A 30 35.53 6.29 -30.08
C THR A 30 34.01 6.31 -30.08
N MET A 31 33.39 6.82 -29.00
CA MET A 31 31.95 7.05 -28.96
C MET A 31 31.54 8.14 -29.97
N PRO A 32 30.47 7.93 -30.76
CA PRO A 32 30.09 8.86 -31.84
C PRO A 32 29.71 10.24 -31.28
N GLY A 33 30.24 11.31 -31.90
CA GLY A 33 29.82 12.69 -31.63
C GLY A 33 28.39 12.94 -32.11
N THR A 34 27.66 13.81 -31.39
CA THR A 34 26.26 14.26 -31.59
C THR A 34 25.14 13.21 -31.48
N GLY A 35 25.17 12.09 -32.20
CA GLY A 35 24.07 11.10 -32.17
C GLY A 35 23.90 10.33 -30.84
N LYS A 36 24.95 10.29 -30.01
CA LYS A 36 24.96 9.57 -28.72
C LYS A 36 24.07 10.20 -27.65
N TYR A 37 23.96 11.53 -27.64
CA TYR A 37 23.23 12.23 -26.59
C TYR A 37 21.73 12.02 -26.77
N LEU A 38 21.27 11.97 -28.02
CA LEU A 38 19.88 11.69 -28.34
C LEU A 38 19.48 10.25 -27.97
N THR A 39 20.29 9.25 -28.34
CA THR A 39 20.00 7.84 -27.99
C THR A 39 20.11 7.58 -26.50
N MET A 40 21.04 8.25 -25.83
CA MET A 40 21.18 8.21 -24.37
C MET A 40 19.99 8.85 -23.66
N LEU A 41 19.51 10.00 -24.14
CA LEU A 41 18.34 10.68 -23.58
C LEU A 41 17.07 9.86 -23.78
N LEU A 42 16.85 9.31 -24.98
CA LEU A 42 15.72 8.42 -25.26
C LEU A 42 15.76 7.16 -24.38
N ALA A 43 16.93 6.54 -24.23
CA ALA A 43 17.09 5.39 -23.34
C ALA A 43 16.86 5.77 -21.87
N ALA A 44 17.35 6.93 -21.43
CA ALA A 44 17.15 7.41 -20.06
C ALA A 44 15.68 7.72 -19.79
N LEU A 45 14.97 8.31 -20.75
CA LEU A 45 13.53 8.54 -20.69
C LEU A 45 12.75 7.23 -20.64
N ALA A 46 13.14 6.23 -21.45
CA ALA A 46 12.53 4.90 -21.41
C ALA A 46 12.69 4.25 -20.03
N PHE A 47 13.90 4.26 -19.46
CA PHE A 47 14.15 3.74 -18.11
C PHE A 47 13.39 4.52 -17.05
N PHE A 48 13.31 5.84 -17.16
CA PHE A 48 12.49 6.68 -16.26
C PHE A 48 11.01 6.24 -16.26
N LEU A 49 10.42 6.05 -17.44
CA LEU A 49 9.02 5.60 -17.57
C LEU A 49 8.83 4.19 -17.01
N LEU A 50 9.74 3.26 -17.32
CA LEU A 50 9.68 1.89 -16.80
C LEU A 50 9.78 1.85 -15.27
N PHE A 51 10.73 2.58 -14.67
CA PHE A 51 10.88 2.64 -13.22
C PHE A 51 9.67 3.31 -12.55
N SER A 52 9.10 4.34 -13.17
CA SER A 52 7.87 4.98 -12.68
C SER A 52 6.68 4.02 -12.70
N GLY A 53 6.51 3.24 -13.77
CA GLY A 53 5.48 2.20 -13.86
C GLY A 53 5.64 1.09 -12.80
N ILE A 54 6.85 0.56 -12.63
CA ILE A 54 7.14 -0.45 -11.59
C ILE A 54 6.83 0.09 -10.19
N ARG A 55 7.08 1.39 -9.96
CA ARG A 55 6.84 2.01 -8.67
C ARG A 55 5.34 2.19 -8.38
N ILE A 56 4.55 2.59 -9.38
CA ILE A 56 3.08 2.62 -9.26
C ILE A 56 2.56 1.23 -8.89
N ASP A 57 3.05 0.18 -9.55
CA ASP A 57 2.65 -1.21 -9.24
C ASP A 57 2.96 -1.59 -7.78
N ARG A 58 4.13 -1.19 -7.27
CA ARG A 58 4.49 -1.42 -5.86
C ARG A 58 3.60 -0.66 -4.89
N ASN A 59 3.25 0.59 -5.21
CA ASN A 59 2.37 1.39 -4.36
C ASN A 59 0.97 0.79 -4.31
N ILE A 60 0.38 0.44 -5.46
CA ILE A 60 -0.92 -0.22 -5.53
C ILE A 60 -0.90 -1.51 -4.69
N ARG A 61 0.13 -2.36 -4.85
CA ARG A 61 0.25 -3.59 -4.06
C ARG A 61 0.40 -3.34 -2.55
N ALA A 62 1.11 -2.29 -2.17
CA ALA A 62 1.30 -1.94 -0.76
C ALA A 62 -0.02 -1.45 -0.14
N GLU A 63 -0.78 -0.63 -0.87
CA GLU A 63 -2.11 -0.18 -0.44
C GLU A 63 -3.13 -1.32 -0.40
N GLN A 64 -3.11 -2.20 -1.40
CA GLN A 64 -3.96 -3.39 -1.43
C GLN A 64 -3.65 -4.35 -0.27
N ALA A 65 -2.39 -4.45 0.16
CA ALA A 65 -2.01 -5.31 1.27
C ALA A 65 -2.42 -4.77 2.66
N LEU A 66 -3.00 -3.57 2.74
CA LEU A 66 -3.53 -3.04 3.98
C LEU A 66 -4.85 -3.73 4.36
N PRO A 67 -5.11 -3.88 5.67
CA PRO A 67 -6.38 -4.42 6.13
C PRO A 67 -7.53 -3.48 5.77
N CYS A 68 -8.69 -4.06 5.47
CA CYS A 68 -9.89 -3.33 5.06
C CYS A 68 -11.11 -3.80 5.85
N GLU A 69 -11.98 -2.86 6.20
CA GLU A 69 -13.25 -3.15 6.84
C GLU A 69 -14.39 -3.08 5.83
N ILE A 70 -15.29 -4.06 5.89
CA ILE A 70 -16.50 -4.11 5.08
C ILE A 70 -17.69 -4.28 5.99
N THR A 71 -18.75 -3.51 5.72
CA THR A 71 -20.07 -3.71 6.32
C THR A 71 -21.01 -4.29 5.28
N ALA A 72 -21.68 -5.39 5.61
CA ALA A 72 -22.68 -6.03 4.78
C ALA A 72 -24.02 -6.11 5.51
N ALA A 73 -25.14 -5.96 4.81
CA ALA A 73 -26.48 -6.13 5.33
C ALA A 73 -27.15 -7.34 4.67
N ALA A 74 -28.05 -8.01 5.39
CA ALA A 74 -28.88 -9.05 4.78
C ALA A 74 -30.04 -8.43 4.00
N GLU A 75 -30.37 -9.00 2.83
CA GLU A 75 -31.40 -8.42 1.95
C GLU A 75 -32.84 -8.63 2.45
N GLN A 76 -33.13 -9.74 3.15
CA GLN A 76 -34.52 -10.16 3.42
C GLN A 76 -34.77 -10.85 4.76
N THR A 77 -33.74 -11.44 5.37
CA THR A 77 -33.84 -12.12 6.67
C THR A 77 -32.61 -11.77 7.46
N GLY A 78 -32.77 -11.21 8.67
CA GLY A 78 -31.64 -10.84 9.52
C GLY A 78 -30.56 -11.93 9.64
N ILE A 79 -29.33 -11.49 9.94
CA ILE A 79 -28.14 -12.33 9.88
C ILE A 79 -28.25 -13.53 10.84
N SER A 80 -28.26 -14.74 10.28
CA SER A 80 -28.23 -15.99 11.03
C SER A 80 -26.81 -16.36 11.48
N SER A 81 -26.68 -17.16 12.54
CA SER A 81 -25.39 -17.67 13.01
C SER A 81 -24.66 -18.51 11.97
N SER A 82 -25.39 -19.20 11.08
CA SER A 82 -24.79 -19.93 9.96
C SER A 82 -24.19 -18.98 8.92
N MET A 83 -24.84 -17.85 8.60
CA MET A 83 -24.27 -16.83 7.71
C MET A 83 -22.99 -16.22 8.29
N LEU A 84 -22.98 -15.94 9.60
CA LEU A 84 -21.78 -15.45 10.30
C LEU A 84 -20.60 -16.43 10.15
N SER A 85 -20.87 -17.73 10.35
CA SER A 85 -19.84 -18.78 10.24
C SER A 85 -19.33 -18.99 8.81
N LEU A 86 -20.20 -18.85 7.81
CA LEU A 86 -19.85 -18.98 6.40
C LEU A 86 -19.04 -17.78 5.92
N ALA A 87 -19.41 -16.57 6.36
CA ALA A 87 -18.67 -15.36 6.07
C ALA A 87 -17.24 -15.39 6.64
N GLY A 88 -17.05 -15.97 7.84
CA GLY A 88 -15.72 -16.18 8.42
C GLY A 88 -14.87 -17.24 7.72
N GLN A 89 -15.45 -18.04 6.83
CA GLN A 89 -14.72 -19.04 6.03
C GLN A 89 -14.31 -18.51 4.65
N ILE A 90 -14.72 -17.28 4.29
CA ILE A 90 -14.35 -16.67 3.02
C ILE A 90 -12.82 -16.42 3.01
N PRO A 91 -12.09 -16.85 1.97
CA PRO A 91 -10.66 -16.60 1.88
C PRO A 91 -10.33 -15.10 1.93
N GLY A 92 -9.42 -14.71 2.82
CA GLY A 92 -8.99 -13.32 2.99
C GLY A 92 -9.73 -12.54 4.07
N VAL A 93 -10.77 -13.12 4.68
CA VAL A 93 -11.43 -12.58 5.88
C VAL A 93 -10.68 -13.05 7.12
N GLU A 94 -10.32 -12.12 8.00
CA GLU A 94 -9.61 -12.41 9.26
C GLU A 94 -10.57 -12.46 10.46
N ALA A 95 -11.54 -11.56 10.48
CA ALA A 95 -12.48 -11.45 11.58
C ALA A 95 -13.86 -11.08 11.07
N VAL A 96 -14.88 -11.63 11.73
CA VAL A 96 -16.28 -11.37 11.43
C VAL A 96 -17.01 -11.14 12.73
N SER A 97 -17.81 -10.08 12.79
CA SER A 97 -18.65 -9.76 13.93
C SER A 97 -20.01 -9.28 13.46
N LEU A 98 -21.04 -9.58 14.23
CA LEU A 98 -22.29 -8.85 14.11
C LEU A 98 -22.07 -7.43 14.63
N THR A 99 -22.48 -6.43 13.86
CA THR A 99 -22.38 -5.02 14.22
C THR A 99 -23.74 -4.36 14.09
N ASP A 100 -23.92 -3.35 14.92
CA ASP A 100 -25.11 -2.54 14.97
C ASP A 100 -24.68 -1.18 15.55
N THR A 101 -25.34 -0.11 15.15
CA THR A 101 -24.93 1.26 15.47
C THR A 101 -26.05 2.05 16.11
N MET A 102 -25.71 2.95 17.02
CA MET A 102 -26.64 3.88 17.67
C MET A 102 -25.92 5.19 17.97
N GLU A 103 -26.50 6.32 17.59
CA GLU A 103 -26.00 7.61 18.05
C GLU A 103 -26.44 7.86 19.48
N ALA A 104 -25.52 8.28 20.34
CA ALA A 104 -25.82 8.58 21.72
C ALA A 104 -24.93 9.70 22.25
N ALA A 105 -25.36 10.31 23.36
CA ALA A 105 -24.55 11.29 24.06
C ALA A 105 -24.04 10.71 25.39
N LEU A 106 -22.71 10.69 25.56
CA LEU A 106 -22.08 10.37 26.82
C LEU A 106 -21.91 11.63 27.64
N ARG A 107 -22.32 11.59 28.91
CA ARG A 107 -22.11 12.68 29.87
C ARG A 107 -21.20 12.21 31.01
N TYR A 108 -20.21 13.05 31.30
CA TYR A 108 -19.28 12.95 32.43
C TYR A 108 -19.28 14.28 33.16
N GLU A 109 -19.78 14.32 34.40
CA GLU A 109 -19.95 15.58 35.15
C GLU A 109 -20.69 16.65 34.31
N ASP A 110 -20.06 17.81 34.09
CA ASP A 110 -20.58 18.92 33.28
C ASP A 110 -20.24 18.81 31.78
N TYR A 111 -19.58 17.73 31.36
CA TYR A 111 -19.12 17.52 29.99
C TYR A 111 -20.00 16.51 29.25
N GLN A 112 -20.23 16.78 27.96
CA GLN A 112 -20.98 15.91 27.06
C GLN A 112 -20.19 15.66 25.78
N ALA A 113 -20.24 14.43 25.26
CA ALA A 113 -19.69 14.03 23.98
C ALA A 113 -20.77 13.29 23.17
N ALA A 114 -21.01 13.73 21.93
CA ALA A 114 -21.78 12.94 20.98
C ALA A 114 -20.86 11.84 20.43
N VAL A 115 -21.31 10.60 20.51
CA VAL A 115 -20.54 9.43 20.08
C VAL A 115 -21.41 8.50 19.26
N LEU A 116 -20.78 7.82 18.30
CA LEU A 116 -21.39 6.69 17.62
C LEU A 116 -21.09 5.43 18.43
N LEU A 117 -22.12 4.88 19.08
CA LEU A 117 -22.03 3.55 19.68
C LEU A 117 -22.05 2.50 18.58
N ARG A 118 -21.09 1.59 18.62
CA ARG A 118 -20.98 0.48 17.69
C ARG A 118 -20.86 -0.82 18.46
N SER A 119 -21.66 -1.81 18.11
CA SER A 119 -21.47 -3.15 18.65
C SER A 119 -20.42 -3.92 17.89
N LEU A 120 -19.55 -4.59 18.63
CA LEU A 120 -18.58 -5.57 18.13
C LEU A 120 -18.48 -6.71 19.14
N ASP A 121 -17.81 -7.78 18.76
CA ASP A 121 -17.37 -8.82 19.68
C ASP A 121 -16.05 -8.40 20.34
N SER A 122 -15.87 -8.70 21.63
CA SER A 122 -14.66 -8.33 22.37
C SER A 122 -13.42 -8.99 21.79
N ALA A 123 -13.57 -10.22 21.27
CA ALA A 123 -12.51 -10.99 20.61
C ALA A 123 -12.03 -10.37 19.30
N VAL A 124 -12.83 -9.47 18.72
CA VAL A 124 -12.59 -8.84 17.42
C VAL A 124 -12.06 -7.40 17.58
N LEU A 125 -12.13 -6.84 18.80
CA LEU A 125 -11.52 -5.55 19.11
C LEU A 125 -9.99 -5.66 19.09
N GLU A 126 -9.40 -5.18 18.01
CA GLU A 126 -7.95 -5.04 17.88
C GLU A 126 -7.58 -3.58 17.59
N GLY A 127 -6.52 -3.12 18.25
CA GLY A 127 -5.97 -1.79 18.14
C GLY A 127 -4.92 -1.57 19.23
N GLU A 128 -4.33 -0.38 19.26
CA GLU A 128 -3.37 -0.03 20.31
C GLU A 128 -4.12 0.44 21.56
N TRP A 129 -4.00 -0.32 22.65
CA TRP A 129 -4.64 0.03 23.92
C TRP A 129 -3.87 1.16 24.59
N LEU A 130 -4.51 2.33 24.69
CA LEU A 130 -3.96 3.46 25.45
C LEU A 130 -4.13 3.22 26.95
N CYS A 131 -5.26 2.64 27.36
CA CYS A 131 -5.49 2.19 28.72
C CYS A 131 -6.59 1.12 28.80
N GLY A 132 -6.58 0.33 29.88
CA GLY A 132 -7.59 -0.68 30.15
C GLY A 132 -7.55 -1.89 29.21
N SER A 133 -8.71 -2.52 29.01
CA SER A 133 -8.87 -3.70 28.17
C SER A 133 -10.24 -3.76 27.53
N ALA A 134 -10.42 -4.73 26.63
CA ALA A 134 -11.73 -5.08 26.08
C ALA A 134 -12.75 -5.36 27.20
N TYR A 135 -14.03 -5.08 26.92
CA TYR A 135 -15.12 -5.34 27.86
C TYR A 135 -15.33 -6.85 28.05
N PRO A 136 -15.77 -7.28 29.24
CA PRO A 136 -16.17 -8.66 29.47
C PRO A 136 -17.50 -8.99 28.77
N ASP A 137 -17.59 -10.17 28.15
CA ASP A 137 -18.74 -10.57 27.32
C ASP A 137 -20.04 -10.82 28.10
N GLU A 138 -19.95 -11.08 29.42
CA GLU A 138 -21.11 -11.41 30.25
C GLU A 138 -21.08 -10.67 31.60
N THR A 139 -21.57 -9.43 31.61
CA THR A 139 -21.78 -8.68 32.85
C THR A 139 -23.13 -7.98 32.88
N ALA A 140 -23.75 -7.97 34.07
CA ALA A 140 -25.00 -7.24 34.32
C ALA A 140 -24.83 -5.71 34.20
N MET A 141 -23.62 -5.21 34.42
CA MET A 141 -23.26 -3.80 34.17
C MET A 141 -22.80 -3.66 32.70
N PRO A 142 -23.31 -2.68 31.94
CA PRO A 142 -22.80 -2.39 30.60
C PRO A 142 -21.40 -1.77 30.68
N TYR A 143 -20.49 -2.29 29.87
CA TYR A 143 -19.13 -1.76 29.73
C TYR A 143 -18.93 -1.19 28.34
N LEU A 144 -18.08 -0.16 28.26
CA LEU A 144 -17.80 0.57 27.05
C LEU A 144 -16.30 0.70 26.84
N VAL A 145 -15.84 0.56 25.60
CA VAL A 145 -14.49 0.94 25.19
C VAL A 145 -14.59 2.19 24.34
N LEU A 146 -13.84 3.24 24.70
CA LEU A 146 -13.84 4.50 23.94
C LEU A 146 -12.71 4.49 22.92
N ASN A 147 -12.89 5.12 21.77
CA ASN A 147 -11.76 5.43 20.91
C ASN A 147 -11.05 6.72 21.36
N GLU A 148 -9.83 6.94 20.87
CA GLU A 148 -9.05 8.15 21.20
C GLU A 148 -9.82 9.44 20.84
N ALA A 149 -10.48 9.48 19.67
CA ALA A 149 -11.25 10.65 19.25
C ALA A 149 -12.39 10.99 20.23
N ALA A 150 -13.03 9.99 20.83
CA ALA A 150 -14.08 10.20 21.84
C ALA A 150 -13.55 10.88 23.10
N LEU A 151 -12.30 10.61 23.53
CA LEU A 151 -11.68 11.31 24.65
C LEU A 151 -11.62 12.83 24.41
N TYR A 152 -11.26 13.21 23.19
CA TYR A 152 -11.16 14.60 22.78
C TYR A 152 -12.48 15.22 22.35
N ALA A 153 -13.58 14.47 22.36
CA ALA A 153 -14.91 14.95 21.97
C ALA A 153 -15.67 15.63 23.12
N PHE A 154 -15.33 15.35 24.38
CA PHE A 154 -16.02 15.92 25.55
C PHE A 154 -15.95 17.46 25.60
N ARG A 155 -17.11 18.10 25.71
CA ARG A 155 -17.27 19.56 25.82
C ARG A 155 -18.20 19.92 26.96
N ASN A 156 -17.85 20.95 27.72
CA ASN A 156 -18.77 21.55 28.71
C ASN A 156 -19.78 22.47 28.01
N ALA A 157 -20.84 22.91 28.69
CA ALA A 157 -21.82 23.90 28.23
C ALA A 157 -21.20 25.19 27.66
N LYS A 158 -20.00 25.57 28.12
CA LYS A 158 -19.21 26.70 27.58
C LYS A 158 -18.38 26.36 26.33
N LYS A 159 -18.55 25.17 25.76
CA LYS A 159 -17.75 24.58 24.67
C LYS A 159 -16.25 24.42 25.00
N ALA A 160 -15.88 24.50 26.28
CA ALA A 160 -14.53 24.20 26.72
C ALA A 160 -14.25 22.71 26.59
N LYS A 161 -13.06 22.35 26.10
CA LYS A 161 -12.60 20.96 26.02
C LYS A 161 -12.29 20.43 27.43
N LEU A 162 -12.39 19.12 27.62
CA LEU A 162 -11.88 18.47 28.82
C LEU A 162 -10.36 18.70 28.91
N GLU A 163 -9.89 19.14 30.07
CA GLU A 163 -8.46 19.37 30.29
C GLU A 163 -7.74 18.04 30.55
N ALA A 164 -6.64 17.81 29.83
CA ALA A 164 -5.77 16.63 29.98
C ALA A 164 -6.52 15.28 30.08
N PRO A 165 -7.30 14.89 29.05
CA PRO A 165 -8.04 13.63 29.07
C PRO A 165 -7.12 12.42 29.31
N GLU A 166 -5.86 12.46 28.88
CA GLU A 166 -4.87 11.39 29.08
C GLU A 166 -4.52 11.10 30.55
N GLN A 167 -4.77 12.06 31.47
CA GLN A 167 -4.43 11.91 32.89
C GLN A 167 -5.57 11.32 33.72
N LEU A 168 -6.77 11.16 33.14
CA LEU A 168 -7.91 10.55 33.81
C LEU A 168 -7.79 9.02 33.84
N SER A 169 -8.19 8.43 34.97
CA SER A 169 -8.29 6.98 35.13
C SER A 169 -9.57 6.45 34.49
N TRP A 170 -9.63 6.47 33.16
CA TRP A 170 -10.84 6.14 32.39
C TRP A 170 -11.47 4.80 32.77
N THR A 171 -10.69 3.80 33.14
CA THR A 171 -11.15 2.45 33.49
C THR A 171 -12.04 2.38 34.74
N GLU A 172 -12.05 3.42 35.57
CA GLU A 172 -12.87 3.49 36.80
C GLU A 172 -14.05 4.46 36.64
N LEU A 173 -14.17 5.14 35.49
CA LEU A 173 -15.18 6.16 35.27
C LEU A 173 -16.53 5.53 34.88
N GLU A 174 -17.56 6.02 35.54
CA GLU A 174 -18.95 5.80 35.18
C GLU A 174 -19.44 7.01 34.36
N LEU A 175 -19.95 6.72 33.17
CA LEU A 175 -20.55 7.67 32.25
C LEU A 175 -22.06 7.48 32.24
N THR A 176 -22.80 8.58 32.15
CA THR A 176 -24.25 8.50 31.91
C THR A 176 -24.52 8.60 30.43
N LEU A 177 -25.13 7.57 29.86
CA LEU A 177 -25.62 7.55 28.49
C LEU A 177 -27.01 8.19 28.44
N GLN A 178 -27.15 9.24 27.63
CA GLN A 178 -28.43 9.81 27.28
C GLN A 178 -28.87 9.25 25.92
N ASN A 179 -29.85 8.36 25.97
CA ASN A 179 -30.62 7.98 24.79
C ASN A 179 -31.78 8.95 24.62
N GLY A 180 -32.34 9.11 23.42
CA GLY A 180 -33.34 10.15 23.11
C GLY A 180 -34.66 10.13 23.92
N ASN A 181 -34.84 9.16 24.81
CA ASN A 181 -35.87 9.14 25.86
C ASN A 181 -35.18 9.40 27.20
N ASP A 182 -35.79 10.17 28.11
CA ASP A 182 -35.30 10.62 29.44
C ASP A 182 -34.72 9.54 30.41
N HIS A 183 -34.45 8.31 29.95
CA HIS A 183 -33.65 7.31 30.63
C HIS A 183 -32.14 7.60 30.52
N GLU A 184 -31.54 7.92 31.67
CA GLU A 184 -30.09 7.95 31.83
C GLU A 184 -29.61 6.56 32.26
N THR A 185 -28.78 5.92 31.43
CA THR A 185 -28.17 4.62 31.77
C THR A 185 -26.74 4.83 32.22
N VAL A 186 -26.37 4.28 33.37
CA VAL A 186 -24.98 4.33 33.85
C VAL A 186 -24.18 3.23 33.16
N ILE A 187 -23.05 3.60 32.55
CA ILE A 187 -22.16 2.71 31.79
C ILE A 187 -20.73 2.92 32.27
N ARG A 188 -19.99 1.84 32.46
CA ARG A 188 -18.59 1.92 32.91
C ARG A 188 -17.61 1.80 31.76
N VAL A 189 -16.57 2.62 31.74
CA VAL A 189 -15.52 2.52 30.73
C VAL A 189 -14.54 1.40 31.11
N SER A 190 -14.32 0.45 30.21
CA SER A 190 -13.39 -0.68 30.38
C SER A 190 -12.00 -0.38 29.85
N GLY A 191 -11.89 0.50 28.85
CA GLY A 191 -10.63 0.86 28.23
C GLY A 191 -10.77 1.91 27.14
N VAL A 192 -9.62 2.34 26.64
CA VAL A 192 -9.48 3.28 25.53
C VAL A 192 -8.58 2.67 24.47
N LEU A 193 -9.06 2.67 23.23
CA LEU A 193 -8.40 2.13 22.06
C LEU A 193 -8.02 3.23 21.07
N HIS A 194 -6.83 3.14 20.47
CA HIS A 194 -6.52 3.84 19.24
C HIS A 194 -6.93 2.98 18.03
N ASP A 195 -8.05 3.34 17.41
CA ASP A 195 -8.64 2.65 16.25
C ASP A 195 -8.31 3.33 14.90
N GLY A 196 -7.56 4.45 14.93
CA GLY A 196 -7.22 5.24 13.75
C GLY A 196 -8.40 6.02 13.14
N ALA A 197 -9.58 6.01 13.77
CA ALA A 197 -10.74 6.75 13.29
C ALA A 197 -10.70 8.21 13.80
N GLU A 198 -11.05 9.15 12.93
CA GLU A 198 -11.17 10.57 13.32
C GLU A 198 -12.47 10.87 14.08
N ASP A 199 -13.50 10.05 13.87
CA ASP A 199 -14.81 10.23 14.51
C ASP A 199 -14.84 9.69 15.93
N ALA A 200 -15.60 10.35 16.81
CA ALA A 200 -15.81 9.88 18.17
C ALA A 200 -16.69 8.61 18.20
N ARG A 201 -16.08 7.49 18.58
CA ARG A 201 -16.71 6.16 18.59
C ARG A 201 -16.59 5.50 19.94
N ALA A 202 -17.56 4.66 20.25
CA ALA A 202 -17.50 3.82 21.43
C ALA A 202 -18.03 2.42 21.13
N TYR A 203 -17.40 1.43 21.72
CA TYR A 203 -17.60 0.02 21.44
C TYR A 203 -18.18 -0.70 22.64
N LEU A 204 -19.18 -1.54 22.39
CA LEU A 204 -19.78 -2.41 23.40
C LEU A 204 -20.24 -3.73 22.79
N SER A 205 -20.61 -4.70 23.63
CA SER A 205 -21.12 -5.98 23.14
C SER A 205 -22.45 -5.82 22.40
N THR A 206 -22.70 -6.68 21.41
CA THR A 206 -23.96 -6.68 20.64
C THR A 206 -25.19 -6.92 21.52
N ALA A 207 -25.06 -7.74 22.56
CA ALA A 207 -26.14 -7.99 23.52
C ALA A 207 -26.50 -6.71 24.30
N GLN A 208 -25.49 -5.99 24.82
CA GLN A 208 -25.71 -4.75 25.55
C GLN A 208 -26.32 -3.66 24.66
N LEU A 209 -25.86 -3.52 23.40
CA LEU A 209 -26.40 -2.50 22.50
C LEU A 209 -27.87 -2.74 22.15
N ARG A 210 -28.24 -4.00 21.93
CA ARG A 210 -29.64 -4.39 21.67
C ARG A 210 -30.53 -4.11 22.87
N ASN A 211 -30.06 -4.38 24.08
CA ASN A 211 -30.80 -4.02 25.30
C ASN A 211 -31.01 -2.51 25.39
N LEU A 212 -29.94 -1.71 25.17
CA LEU A 212 -30.04 -0.24 25.16
C LEU A 212 -31.00 0.30 24.09
N LYS A 213 -30.99 -0.29 22.88
CA LYS A 213 -31.93 0.07 21.81
C LYS A 213 -33.37 -0.27 22.17
N SER A 214 -33.59 -1.46 22.74
CA SER A 214 -34.91 -1.90 23.21
C SER A 214 -35.44 -1.00 24.32
N GLU A 215 -34.60 -0.59 25.27
CA GLU A 215 -34.96 0.37 26.34
C GLU A 215 -35.26 1.76 25.77
N ALA A 216 -34.53 2.18 24.74
CA ALA A 216 -34.80 3.42 24.01
C ALA A 216 -36.05 3.35 23.09
N GLY A 217 -36.71 2.20 22.99
CA GLY A 217 -37.87 1.99 22.11
C GLY A 217 -37.53 2.07 20.62
N MET A 218 -36.25 1.90 20.26
CA MET A 218 -35.81 1.86 18.87
C MET A 218 -36.02 0.45 18.31
N GLU A 219 -36.50 0.34 17.06
CA GLU A 219 -36.52 -0.94 16.36
C GLU A 219 -35.08 -1.46 16.23
N THR A 220 -34.83 -2.66 16.76
CA THR A 220 -33.58 -3.37 16.51
C THR A 220 -33.55 -3.76 15.04
N ALA A 221 -32.95 -2.91 14.22
CA ALA A 221 -32.68 -3.21 12.82
C ALA A 221 -31.99 -4.58 12.72
N GLU A 222 -32.33 -5.32 11.66
CA GLU A 222 -31.64 -6.55 11.31
C GLU A 222 -30.14 -6.26 11.23
N GLY A 223 -29.37 -6.84 12.14
CA GLY A 223 -27.97 -6.44 12.38
C GLY A 223 -27.15 -6.45 11.09
N GLN A 224 -26.12 -5.60 11.05
CA GLN A 224 -25.15 -5.59 9.96
C GLN A 224 -24.02 -6.57 10.27
N LEU A 225 -23.42 -7.13 9.24
CA LEU A 225 -22.21 -7.92 9.32
C LEU A 225 -21.02 -6.98 9.18
N TRP A 226 -20.12 -7.01 10.13
CA TRP A 226 -18.81 -6.39 9.98
C TRP A 226 -17.78 -7.47 9.68
N LEU A 227 -16.97 -7.24 8.66
CA LEU A 227 -15.87 -8.10 8.28
C LEU A 227 -14.60 -7.28 8.22
N ARG A 228 -13.52 -7.85 8.75
CA ARG A 228 -12.17 -7.36 8.51
C ARG A 228 -11.45 -8.31 7.57
N MET A 229 -10.86 -7.73 6.54
CA MET A 229 -10.07 -8.43 5.55
C MET A 229 -8.60 -8.10 5.73
N ALA A 230 -7.73 -9.08 5.49
CA ALA A 230 -6.29 -8.91 5.51
C ALA A 230 -5.79 -8.03 4.34
N ASN A 231 -6.52 -8.02 3.23
CA ASN A 231 -6.08 -7.46 1.96
C ASN A 231 -7.26 -6.74 1.28
N ALA A 232 -7.19 -5.41 1.22
CA ALA A 232 -8.14 -4.55 0.56
C ALA A 232 -8.31 -4.86 -0.95
N GLY A 233 -7.26 -5.37 -1.62
CA GLY A 233 -7.33 -5.79 -3.02
C GLY A 233 -8.21 -7.02 -3.28
N ALA A 234 -8.49 -7.84 -2.26
CA ALA A 234 -9.41 -8.97 -2.37
C ALA A 234 -10.89 -8.58 -2.13
N ARG A 235 -11.18 -7.29 -1.88
CA ARG A 235 -12.51 -6.80 -1.53
C ARG A 235 -13.58 -7.21 -2.54
N ALA A 236 -13.33 -7.04 -3.84
CA ALA A 236 -14.31 -7.38 -4.87
C ALA A 236 -14.68 -8.88 -4.84
N ASP A 237 -13.69 -9.75 -4.68
CA ASP A 237 -13.91 -11.20 -4.59
C ASP A 237 -14.72 -11.56 -3.33
N VAL A 238 -14.46 -10.89 -2.20
CA VAL A 238 -15.21 -11.09 -0.96
C VAL A 238 -16.63 -10.54 -1.05
N VAL A 239 -16.83 -9.37 -1.67
CA VAL A 239 -18.17 -8.80 -1.91
C VAL A 239 -19.00 -9.73 -2.80
N HIS A 240 -18.40 -10.31 -3.84
CA HIS A 240 -19.07 -11.33 -4.65
C HIS A 240 -19.41 -12.59 -3.85
N ALA A 241 -18.48 -13.09 -3.04
CA ALA A 241 -18.73 -14.24 -2.18
C ALA A 241 -19.82 -13.96 -1.10
N LEU A 242 -19.93 -12.72 -0.63
CA LEU A 242 -21.01 -12.28 0.27
C LEU A 242 -22.36 -12.20 -0.45
N SER A 243 -22.37 -11.76 -1.72
CA SER A 243 -23.58 -11.74 -2.54
C SER A 243 -24.15 -13.15 -2.77
N ASP A 244 -23.28 -14.16 -2.96
CA ASP A 244 -23.68 -15.57 -3.03
C ASP A 244 -24.37 -16.06 -1.73
N LEU A 245 -24.08 -15.40 -0.59
CA LEU A 245 -24.70 -15.64 0.72
C LEU A 245 -25.94 -14.76 0.97
N SER A 246 -26.44 -14.03 -0.04
CA SER A 246 -27.54 -13.06 0.07
C SER A 246 -27.25 -11.89 1.03
N LEU A 247 -25.97 -11.52 1.15
CA LEU A 247 -25.50 -10.35 1.87
C LEU A 247 -25.08 -9.28 0.87
N THR A 248 -25.59 -8.06 1.05
CA THR A 248 -25.21 -6.89 0.26
C THR A 248 -24.18 -6.09 1.02
N ALA A 249 -23.00 -5.96 0.46
CA ALA A 249 -21.95 -5.07 0.96
C ALA A 249 -21.86 -3.84 0.07
N ASP A 250 -21.38 -2.72 0.63
CA ASP A 250 -21.11 -1.54 -0.18
C ASP A 250 -20.00 -1.84 -1.19
N GLU A 251 -20.36 -1.78 -2.46
CA GLU A 251 -19.48 -2.06 -3.60
C GLU A 251 -18.63 -0.84 -3.96
N ASN A 252 -19.03 0.36 -3.53
CA ASN A 252 -18.40 1.61 -3.94
C ASN A 252 -17.23 1.94 -3.01
N ASP A 253 -16.01 1.67 -3.48
CA ASP A 253 -14.78 2.13 -2.84
C ASP A 253 -14.07 3.12 -3.77
N ASP A 254 -14.04 4.38 -3.37
CA ASP A 254 -13.27 5.43 -4.06
C ASP A 254 -11.80 5.01 -4.27
N ARG A 255 -11.27 4.13 -3.40
CA ARG A 255 -9.93 3.56 -3.52
C ARG A 255 -9.79 2.58 -4.68
N GLN A 256 -10.82 1.77 -4.95
CA GLN A 256 -10.79 0.81 -6.06
C GLN A 256 -10.77 1.54 -7.41
N GLU A 257 -11.56 2.60 -7.55
CA GLU A 257 -11.52 3.45 -8.74
C GLU A 257 -10.15 4.12 -8.94
N GLU A 258 -9.55 4.61 -7.86
CA GLU A 258 -8.21 5.20 -7.91
C GLU A 258 -7.15 4.16 -8.29
N TRP A 259 -7.21 2.93 -7.77
CA TRP A 259 -6.31 1.86 -8.18
C TRP A 259 -6.46 1.49 -9.65
N ASN A 260 -7.70 1.39 -10.16
CA ASN A 260 -7.96 1.14 -11.58
C ASN A 260 -7.32 2.24 -12.45
N ARG A 261 -7.49 3.51 -12.05
CA ARG A 261 -6.88 4.67 -12.73
C ARG A 261 -5.35 4.63 -12.68
N GLN A 262 -4.77 4.23 -11.55
CA GLN A 262 -3.33 4.06 -11.41
C GLN A 262 -2.81 2.87 -12.23
N GLU A 263 -3.59 1.79 -12.37
CA GLU A 263 -3.26 0.65 -13.20
C GLU A 263 -3.23 0.99 -14.69
N GLU A 264 -4.17 1.82 -15.17
CA GLU A 264 -4.13 2.37 -16.53
C GLU A 264 -2.85 3.20 -16.75
N ARG A 265 -2.50 4.07 -15.80
CA ARG A 265 -1.25 4.86 -15.86
C ARG A 265 -0.01 3.98 -15.85
N ARG A 266 0.00 2.91 -15.03
CA ARG A 266 1.07 1.90 -15.02
C ARG A 266 1.24 1.29 -16.40
N ASN A 267 0.14 0.82 -17.00
CA ASN A 267 0.17 0.19 -18.33
C ASN A 267 0.66 1.16 -19.40
N LEU A 268 0.25 2.42 -19.33
CA LEU A 268 0.72 3.47 -20.24
C LEU A 268 2.23 3.69 -20.09
N TYR A 269 2.75 3.84 -18.86
CA TYR A 269 4.18 4.06 -18.63
C TYR A 269 5.04 2.86 -19.01
N LEU A 270 4.60 1.64 -18.70
CA LEU A 270 5.32 0.42 -19.08
C LEU A 270 5.31 0.24 -20.60
N GLY A 271 4.14 0.41 -21.24
CA GLY A 271 3.99 0.26 -22.69
C GLY A 271 4.79 1.31 -23.47
N THR A 272 4.66 2.59 -23.10
CA THR A 272 5.43 3.68 -23.75
C THR A 272 6.92 3.56 -23.46
N GLY A 273 7.31 3.24 -22.22
CA GLY A 273 8.70 3.00 -21.84
C GLY A 273 9.33 1.87 -22.65
N ALA A 274 8.63 0.74 -22.82
CA ALA A 274 9.09 -0.37 -23.66
C ALA A 274 9.23 0.03 -25.13
N ALA A 275 8.22 0.72 -25.70
CA ALA A 275 8.25 1.17 -27.08
C ALA A 275 9.43 2.14 -27.36
N VAL A 276 9.67 3.10 -26.46
CA VAL A 276 10.80 4.03 -26.55
C VAL A 276 12.13 3.30 -26.37
N LEU A 277 12.19 2.28 -25.52
CA LEU A 277 13.39 1.45 -25.36
C LEU A 277 13.72 0.68 -26.64
N PHE A 278 12.72 0.09 -27.30
CA PHE A 278 12.91 -0.56 -28.60
C PHE A 278 13.35 0.42 -29.68
N ALA A 279 12.76 1.62 -29.72
CA ALA A 279 13.17 2.67 -30.64
C ALA A 279 14.62 3.12 -30.40
N ALA A 280 15.01 3.30 -29.12
CA ALA A 280 16.38 3.61 -28.74
C ALA A 280 17.32 2.47 -29.19
N ALA A 281 16.99 1.21 -28.91
CA ALA A 281 17.77 0.05 -29.36
C ALA A 281 17.90 -0.03 -30.89
N GLY A 282 16.84 0.31 -31.64
CA GLY A 282 16.86 0.40 -33.10
C GLY A 282 17.78 1.50 -33.61
N MET A 283 17.71 2.71 -33.04
CA MET A 283 18.61 3.82 -33.37
C MET A 283 20.06 3.48 -33.04
N MET A 284 20.27 2.79 -31.93
CA MET A 284 21.55 2.27 -31.50
C MET A 284 22.14 1.29 -32.54
N ALA A 285 21.35 0.31 -32.98
CA ALA A 285 21.76 -0.63 -34.04
C ALA A 285 22.04 0.08 -35.38
N ALA A 286 21.22 1.06 -35.76
CA ALA A 286 21.41 1.84 -36.98
C ALA A 286 22.69 2.69 -36.93
N GLN A 287 23.00 3.30 -35.78
CA GLN A 287 24.25 4.03 -35.57
C GLN A 287 25.47 3.12 -35.66
N GLU A 288 25.40 1.89 -35.13
CA GLU A 288 26.49 0.91 -35.25
C GLU A 288 26.71 0.52 -36.71
N LYS A 289 25.62 0.24 -37.43
CA LYS A 289 25.67 -0.13 -38.85
C LYS A 289 26.30 1.00 -39.67
N TYR A 290 25.79 2.22 -39.54
CA TYR A 290 26.35 3.40 -40.20
C TYR A 290 27.84 3.60 -39.86
N ARG A 291 28.22 3.37 -38.59
CA ARG A 291 29.61 3.48 -38.18
C ARG A 291 30.48 2.40 -38.81
N ARG A 292 30.03 1.14 -38.84
CA ARG A 292 30.75 0.04 -39.51
C ARG A 292 30.93 0.33 -40.99
N ASP A 293 29.88 0.79 -41.66
CA ASP A 293 29.94 1.12 -43.09
C ASP A 293 30.92 2.28 -43.34
N ARG A 294 31.00 3.26 -42.43
CA ARG A 294 31.94 4.39 -42.55
C ARG A 294 33.38 4.05 -42.15
N LEU A 295 33.58 3.13 -41.21
CA LEU A 295 34.89 2.64 -40.80
C LEU A 295 35.36 1.41 -41.60
N HIS A 296 34.56 0.90 -42.53
CA HIS A 296 34.89 -0.24 -43.39
C HIS A 296 36.31 -0.16 -43.99
N PRO A 297 36.75 0.97 -44.60
CA PRO A 297 38.12 1.07 -45.13
C PRO A 297 39.21 1.08 -44.04
N ALA A 298 38.89 1.54 -42.82
CA ALA A 298 39.81 1.48 -41.69
C ALA A 298 39.84 0.08 -41.04
N CYS A 299 38.72 -0.65 -41.06
CA CYS A 299 38.66 -2.04 -40.61
C CYS A 299 39.44 -2.96 -41.55
N GLU A 300 39.35 -2.77 -42.86
CA GLU A 300 40.17 -3.51 -43.85
C GLU A 300 41.67 -3.29 -43.61
N LEU A 301 42.07 -2.07 -43.23
CA LEU A 301 43.44 -1.72 -42.84
C LEU A 301 43.88 -2.41 -41.54
N LEU A 302 42.99 -2.53 -40.55
CA LEU A 302 43.26 -3.20 -39.27
C LEU A 302 43.28 -4.74 -39.40
N ASP A 303 42.50 -5.29 -40.33
CA ASP A 303 42.56 -6.71 -40.71
C ASP A 303 43.90 -7.04 -41.39
N MET A 304 44.43 -6.11 -42.21
CA MET A 304 45.78 -6.24 -42.78
C MET A 304 46.88 -6.19 -41.71
N GLU A 305 46.66 -5.51 -40.58
CA GLU A 305 47.55 -5.50 -39.41
C GLU A 305 47.35 -6.71 -38.47
N GLY A 306 46.43 -7.62 -38.77
CA GLY A 306 46.22 -8.88 -38.04
C GLY A 306 45.40 -8.75 -36.75
N ILE A 307 44.61 -7.68 -36.59
CA ILE A 307 43.70 -7.54 -35.45
C ILE A 307 42.42 -8.34 -35.72
N PRO A 308 42.04 -9.32 -34.88
CA PRO A 308 40.90 -10.18 -35.17
C PRO A 308 39.54 -9.48 -34.89
N ASP A 309 38.61 -9.60 -35.85
CA ASP A 309 37.18 -9.27 -35.79
C ASP A 309 36.45 -9.40 -34.42
N PRO A 310 36.62 -10.50 -33.65
CA PRO A 310 35.99 -10.63 -32.33
C PRO A 310 36.36 -9.51 -31.34
N VAL A 311 37.53 -8.88 -31.48
CA VAL A 311 37.96 -7.77 -30.63
C VAL A 311 37.15 -6.51 -30.94
N LEU A 312 36.91 -6.20 -32.22
CA LEU A 312 36.05 -5.07 -32.61
C LEU A 312 34.61 -5.25 -32.14
N ARG A 313 34.06 -6.47 -32.24
CA ARG A 313 32.71 -6.78 -31.75
C ARG A 313 32.60 -6.63 -30.23
N ARG A 314 33.66 -7.00 -29.49
CA ARG A 314 33.73 -6.83 -28.03
C ARG A 314 33.80 -5.35 -27.62
N ILE A 315 34.55 -4.54 -28.35
CA ILE A 315 34.61 -3.08 -28.11
C ILE A 315 33.25 -2.44 -28.37
N ALA A 316 32.54 -2.85 -29.43
CA ALA A 316 31.18 -2.39 -29.69
C ALA A 316 30.24 -2.74 -28.52
N TRP A 317 30.22 -4.00 -28.08
CA TRP A 317 29.43 -4.45 -26.91
C TRP A 317 29.73 -3.65 -25.64
N LEU A 318 31.00 -3.38 -25.35
CA LEU A 318 31.39 -2.57 -24.19
C LEU A 318 30.87 -1.13 -24.28
N ARG A 319 30.89 -0.51 -25.48
CA ARG A 319 30.30 0.83 -25.69
C ARG A 319 28.79 0.82 -25.40
N TRP A 320 28.07 -0.20 -25.90
CA TRP A 320 26.64 -0.37 -25.64
C TRP A 320 26.35 -0.53 -24.15
N GLY A 321 27.10 -1.41 -23.48
CA GLY A 321 26.97 -1.65 -22.05
C GLY A 321 27.16 -0.38 -21.21
N ILE A 322 28.18 0.43 -21.53
CA ILE A 322 28.40 1.71 -20.83
C ILE A 322 27.22 2.66 -21.06
N LEU A 323 26.75 2.81 -22.30
CA LEU A 323 25.69 3.77 -22.62
C LEU A 323 24.37 3.38 -21.95
N VAL A 324 24.01 2.09 -21.98
CA VAL A 324 22.82 1.55 -21.30
C VAL A 324 22.93 1.72 -19.78
N LEU A 325 24.11 1.47 -19.20
CA LEU A 325 24.30 1.62 -17.76
C LEU A 325 24.17 3.08 -17.32
N VAL A 326 24.74 4.02 -18.08
CA VAL A 326 24.61 5.45 -17.75
C VAL A 326 23.17 5.93 -17.96
N SER A 327 22.48 5.50 -19.02
CA SER A 327 21.07 5.88 -19.23
C SER A 327 20.15 5.28 -18.17
N MET A 328 20.40 4.05 -17.73
CA MET A 328 19.68 3.42 -16.61
C MET A 328 19.88 4.20 -15.31
N LEU A 329 21.12 4.61 -14.99
CA LEU A 329 21.41 5.43 -13.80
C LEU A 329 20.71 6.79 -13.86
N LEU A 330 20.72 7.46 -15.01
CA LEU A 330 20.02 8.74 -15.19
C LEU A 330 18.50 8.57 -15.10
N GLY A 331 17.94 7.52 -15.68
CA GLY A 331 16.52 7.20 -15.58
C GLY A 331 16.10 6.92 -14.14
N ALA A 332 16.91 6.15 -13.39
CA ALA A 332 16.68 5.88 -11.98
C ALA A 332 16.75 7.15 -11.12
N ALA A 333 17.78 7.99 -11.31
CA ALA A 333 17.91 9.26 -10.61
C ALA A 333 16.73 10.20 -10.92
N GLY A 334 16.32 10.28 -12.19
CA GLY A 334 15.14 11.05 -12.59
C GLY A 334 13.86 10.58 -11.91
N ALA A 335 13.66 9.26 -11.80
CA ALA A 335 12.48 8.68 -11.14
C ALA A 335 12.45 9.01 -9.63
N VAL A 336 13.62 9.00 -8.97
CA VAL A 336 13.76 9.36 -7.55
C VAL A 336 13.56 10.87 -7.33
N ILE A 337 14.02 11.73 -8.25
CA ILE A 337 13.81 13.18 -8.14
C ILE A 337 12.33 13.52 -8.37
N TYR A 338 11.70 12.90 -9.38
CA TYR A 338 10.28 13.10 -9.65
C TYR A 338 9.43 12.73 -8.43
N GLN A 339 9.78 11.65 -7.74
CA GLN A 339 9.17 11.27 -6.47
C GLN A 339 9.25 12.36 -5.40
N TRP A 340 10.43 12.95 -5.22
CA TRP A 340 10.64 13.97 -4.19
C TRP A 340 9.85 15.25 -4.44
N ILE A 341 9.44 15.49 -5.69
CA ILE A 341 8.65 16.66 -6.08
C ILE A 341 7.15 16.38 -5.94
N THR A 342 6.72 15.12 -6.08
CA THR A 342 5.31 14.73 -6.05
C THR A 342 4.82 14.15 -4.73
N ALA A 343 5.72 13.81 -3.81
CA ALA A 343 5.42 13.44 -2.43
C ALA A 343 5.23 14.68 -1.55
#